data_AF-A0A858AUR7-F1
#
_entry.id   AF-A0A858AUR7-F1
#
_cell.length_a   1.000
_cell.length_b   1.000
_cell.length_c   1.000
_cell.angle_alpha   90.00
_cell.angle_beta   90.00
_cell.angle_gamma   90.00
#
_symmetry.space_group_name_H-M   'P 1'
#
loop_
_entity.id
_entity.type
_entity.pdbx_description
1 polymer ?
#
loop_
_entity_poly.entity_id
_entity_poly.type
_entity_poly.pdbx_seq_one_letter_code
_entity_poly.pdbx_strand_id
1 'polypeptide(L)'
;MYPIIRPDNASDPRFGWFFYDWQMYISFAAFLFAIAVIIIATVINVNVYLKTKNKKSNVLQKDLFKALSIKTNYTDVKLMYGKRKRVNNHFNYRAAFQELHLPKWYEENNSVKGTMLMLYNFTNILDIREQSTNFWSRSIYCHILAAFGIGANLVSYLSFRFCNLGALSAMNLSWFFMALALAGTIMIIASWAWWLKIFNKLIKKLDEITVGNLPDEERNQVLKMFKLQAAIPFTVNTSIIIPRKIDEEQED
;
A
#
# COMPACT_ATOMS: atom_id res chain seq x y z
N MET A 1 -42.53 -4.71 4.93
CA MET A 1 -41.20 -5.10 4.40
C MET A 1 -41.36 -5.17 2.89
N TYR A 2 -40.88 -4.15 2.17
CA TYR A 2 -41.02 -4.12 0.71
C TYR A 2 -40.20 -5.28 0.12
N PRO A 3 -40.78 -6.12 -0.77
CA PRO A 3 -39.99 -7.12 -1.46
C PRO A 3 -38.88 -6.38 -2.21
N ILE A 4 -37.66 -6.91 -2.13
CA ILE A 4 -36.59 -6.51 -3.03
C ILE A 4 -37.12 -6.81 -4.43
N ILE A 5 -37.59 -5.77 -5.12
CA ILE A 5 -38.02 -5.83 -6.51
C ILE A 5 -36.79 -6.28 -7.28
N ARG A 6 -36.72 -7.58 -7.57
CA ARG A 6 -35.87 -8.04 -8.68
C ARG A 6 -36.39 -7.25 -9.88
N PRO A 7 -35.53 -6.58 -10.67
CA PRO A 7 -35.98 -5.98 -11.90
C PRO A 7 -36.81 -7.05 -12.61
N ASP A 8 -38.08 -6.73 -12.89
CA ASP A 8 -39.00 -7.63 -13.59
C ASP A 8 -38.19 -8.31 -14.66
N ASN A 9 -38.16 -9.64 -14.59
CA ASN A 9 -37.41 -10.46 -15.51
C ASN A 9 -37.66 -9.90 -16.90
N ALA A 10 -36.67 -9.23 -17.47
CA ALA A 10 -36.66 -8.78 -18.86
C ALA A 10 -36.53 -10.01 -19.77
N SER A 11 -37.21 -11.10 -19.43
CA SER A 11 -37.58 -12.17 -20.32
C SER A 11 -38.61 -11.61 -21.28
N ASP A 12 -38.16 -10.76 -22.20
CA ASP A 12 -38.65 -10.94 -23.56
C ASP A 12 -38.31 -12.40 -23.92
N PRO A 13 -39.30 -13.26 -24.15
CA PRO A 13 -39.06 -14.68 -24.44
C PRO A 13 -38.21 -14.90 -25.71
N ARG A 14 -37.92 -13.84 -26.49
CA ARG A 14 -36.98 -13.84 -27.62
C ARG A 14 -35.51 -13.70 -27.22
N PHE A 15 -35.22 -13.17 -26.03
CA PHE A 15 -33.86 -12.96 -25.51
C PHE A 15 -33.71 -13.74 -24.20
N GLY A 16 -33.59 -15.06 -24.34
CA GLY A 16 -33.72 -16.02 -23.24
C GLY A 16 -32.84 -15.72 -22.01
N TRP A 17 -33.30 -16.25 -20.88
CA TRP A 17 -32.67 -16.27 -19.54
C TRP A 17 -31.14 -16.52 -19.53
N PHE A 18 -30.56 -17.09 -20.58
CA PHE A 18 -29.17 -17.53 -20.62
C PHE A 18 -28.10 -16.44 -20.86
N PHE A 19 -28.42 -15.29 -21.47
CA PHE A 19 -27.38 -14.31 -21.87
C PHE A 19 -27.05 -13.26 -20.80
N TYR A 20 -27.97 -12.99 -19.87
CA TYR A 20 -27.77 -11.97 -18.82
C TYR A 20 -26.99 -12.53 -17.60
N ASP A 21 -27.12 -13.83 -17.35
CA ASP A 21 -26.61 -14.49 -16.15
C ASP A 21 -25.07 -14.60 -16.13
N TRP A 22 -24.44 -14.94 -17.25
CA TRP A 22 -22.98 -15.13 -17.27
C TRP A 22 -22.20 -13.82 -17.09
N GLN A 23 -22.69 -12.71 -17.64
CA GLN A 23 -22.09 -11.38 -17.47
C GLN A 23 -22.18 -10.92 -16.01
N MET A 24 -23.31 -11.21 -15.36
CA MET A 24 -23.50 -11.02 -13.93
C MET A 24 -22.51 -11.87 -13.12
N TYR A 25 -22.33 -13.15 -13.47
CA TYR A 25 -21.40 -14.03 -12.77
C TYR A 25 -19.94 -13.57 -12.92
N ILE A 26 -19.52 -13.08 -14.09
CA ILE A 26 -18.19 -12.48 -14.28
C ILE A 26 -18.02 -11.24 -13.39
N SER A 27 -19.01 -10.36 -13.39
CA SER A 27 -18.98 -9.14 -12.58
C SER A 27 -18.97 -9.46 -11.08
N PHE A 28 -19.69 -10.50 -10.66
CA PHE A 28 -19.68 -11.00 -9.28
C PHE A 28 -18.33 -11.63 -8.90
N ALA A 29 -17.73 -12.43 -9.78
CA ALA A 29 -16.39 -13.00 -9.55
C ALA A 29 -15.33 -11.89 -9.42
N ALA A 30 -15.38 -10.88 -10.28
CA ALA A 30 -14.51 -9.70 -10.22
C ALA A 30 -14.71 -8.89 -8.92
N PHE A 31 -15.95 -8.76 -8.46
CA PHE A 31 -16.30 -8.17 -7.17
C PHE A 31 -15.67 -8.95 -6.01
N LEU A 32 -15.88 -10.28 -5.96
CA LEU A 32 -15.29 -11.13 -4.93
C LEU A 32 -13.77 -11.08 -4.93
N PHE A 33 -13.15 -11.04 -6.11
CA PHE A 33 -11.70 -10.88 -6.24
C PHE A 33 -11.21 -9.55 -5.63
N ALA A 34 -11.90 -8.44 -5.90
CA ALA A 34 -11.56 -7.14 -5.31
C ALA A 34 -11.70 -7.16 -3.78
N ILE A 35 -12.76 -7.77 -3.24
CA ILE A 35 -12.95 -7.94 -1.79
C ILE A 35 -11.83 -8.80 -1.19
N ALA A 36 -11.46 -9.90 -1.84
CA ALA A 36 -10.37 -10.77 -1.38
C ALA A 36 -9.04 -9.99 -1.30
N VAL A 37 -8.73 -9.17 -2.29
CA VAL A 37 -7.55 -8.29 -2.29
C VAL A 37 -7.54 -7.33 -1.10
N ILE A 38 -8.68 -6.69 -0.81
CA ILE A 38 -8.82 -5.78 0.36
C ILE A 38 -8.59 -6.54 1.67
N ILE A 39 -9.20 -7.72 1.83
CA ILE A 39 -9.06 -8.54 3.04
C ILE A 39 -7.61 -8.97 3.23
N ILE A 40 -6.96 -9.49 2.19
CA ILE A 40 -5.55 -9.94 2.27
C ILE A 40 -4.63 -8.76 2.66
N ALA A 41 -4.78 -7.60 2.02
CA ALA A 41 -4.00 -6.42 2.35
C ALA A 41 -4.21 -5.96 3.80
N THR A 42 -5.46 -5.98 4.27
CA THR A 42 -5.82 -5.62 5.66
C THR A 42 -5.20 -6.59 6.66
N VAL A 43 -5.32 -7.89 6.43
CA VAL A 43 -4.75 -8.93 7.30
C VAL A 43 -3.22 -8.78 7.38
N ILE A 44 -2.54 -8.54 6.25
CA ILE A 44 -1.10 -8.29 6.24
C ILE A 44 -0.74 -7.06 7.06
N ASN A 45 -1.43 -5.93 6.85
CA ASN A 45 -1.20 -4.68 7.57
C ASN A 45 -1.34 -4.87 9.09
N VAL A 46 -2.42 -5.54 9.52
CA VAL A 46 -2.66 -5.84 10.94
C VAL A 46 -1.56 -6.77 11.49
N ASN A 47 -1.17 -7.81 10.76
CA ASN A 47 -0.15 -8.76 11.20
C ASN A 47 1.21 -8.08 11.39
N VAL A 48 1.64 -7.27 10.41
CA VAL A 48 2.88 -6.49 10.49
C VAL A 48 2.82 -5.52 11.67
N TYR A 49 1.71 -4.79 11.85
CA TYR A 49 1.56 -3.85 12.95
C TYR A 49 1.65 -4.54 14.32
N LEU A 50 0.91 -5.63 14.53
CA LEU A 50 0.90 -6.36 15.80
C LEU A 50 2.27 -6.96 16.14
N LYS A 51 2.99 -7.49 15.15
CA LYS A 51 4.32 -8.09 15.36
C LYS A 51 5.42 -7.07 15.59
N THR A 52 5.27 -5.84 15.08
CA THR A 52 6.34 -4.83 15.10
C THR A 52 6.16 -3.77 16.19
N LYS A 53 4.92 -3.48 16.63
CA LYS A 53 4.64 -2.39 17.57
C LYS A 53 5.27 -2.62 18.95
N ASN A 54 5.10 -3.81 19.52
CA ASN A 54 5.49 -4.08 20.91
C ASN A 54 6.90 -4.66 21.02
N LYS A 55 7.53 -4.99 19.89
CA LYS A 55 8.84 -5.62 19.89
C LYS A 55 9.94 -4.56 19.91
N LYS A 56 10.80 -4.63 20.93
CA LYS A 56 11.98 -3.78 21.03
C LYS A 56 13.03 -4.22 20.01
N SER A 57 13.72 -3.24 19.42
CA SER A 57 14.90 -3.46 18.59
C SER A 57 16.15 -3.51 19.46
N ASN A 58 17.17 -4.25 19.04
CA ASN A 58 18.46 -4.29 19.73
C ASN A 58 19.38 -3.13 19.33
N VAL A 59 19.10 -2.46 18.21
CA VAL A 59 19.91 -1.36 17.69
C VAL A 59 19.11 -0.07 17.73
N LEU A 60 19.65 0.97 18.37
CA LEU A 60 19.00 2.27 18.35
C LEU A 60 18.94 2.81 16.92
N GLN A 61 17.80 3.38 16.53
CA GLN A 61 17.59 3.88 15.18
C GLN A 61 18.62 4.94 14.75
N LYS A 62 19.07 5.78 15.69
CA LYS A 62 20.13 6.76 15.46
C LYS A 62 21.45 6.11 15.10
N ASP A 63 21.80 5.01 15.77
CA ASP A 63 23.04 4.28 15.54
C ASP A 63 22.97 3.49 14.24
N LEU A 64 21.80 2.90 13.94
CA LEU A 64 21.52 2.30 12.64
C LEU A 64 21.68 3.33 11.50
N PHE A 65 21.13 4.53 11.66
CA PHE A 65 21.28 5.59 10.67
C PHE A 65 22.75 5.99 10.45
N LYS A 66 23.52 6.15 11.53
CA LYS A 66 24.96 6.45 11.45
C LYS A 66 25.72 5.32 10.74
N ALA A 67 25.49 4.07 11.13
CA ALA A 67 26.16 2.91 10.54
C ALA A 67 25.86 2.80 9.04
N LEU A 68 24.59 2.98 8.64
CA LEU A 68 24.18 3.00 7.24
C LEU A 68 24.81 4.17 6.46
N SER A 69 24.85 5.37 7.05
CA SER A 69 25.45 6.56 6.42
C SER A 69 26.95 6.39 6.18
N ILE A 70 27.66 5.76 7.12
CA ILE A 70 29.08 5.43 6.98
C ILE A 70 29.27 4.38 5.87
N LYS A 71 28.51 3.27 5.92
CA LYS A 71 28.62 2.18 4.93
C LYS A 71 28.36 2.64 3.50
N THR A 72 27.48 3.63 3.32
CA THR A 72 27.06 4.14 2.01
C THR A 72 27.73 5.47 1.63
N ASN A 73 28.64 5.98 2.47
CA ASN A 73 29.35 7.25 2.28
C ASN A 73 28.42 8.49 2.14
N TYR A 74 27.26 8.47 2.78
CA TYR A 74 26.30 9.58 2.86
C TYR A 74 26.30 10.22 4.25
N THR A 75 27.50 10.50 4.76
CA THR A 75 27.73 11.10 6.09
C THR A 75 27.35 12.57 6.19
N ASP A 76 27.08 13.21 5.04
CA ASP A 76 26.59 14.59 4.93
C ASP A 76 25.12 14.74 5.37
N VAL A 77 24.36 13.64 5.43
CA VAL A 77 22.94 13.67 5.82
C VAL A 77 22.76 13.80 7.33
N LYS A 78 22.03 14.82 7.77
CA LYS A 78 21.70 15.07 9.17
C LYS A 78 20.39 14.42 9.58
N LEU A 79 20.38 13.72 10.72
CA LEU A 79 19.18 13.17 11.33
C LEU A 79 18.59 14.15 12.35
N MET A 80 17.33 14.53 12.16
CA MET A 80 16.63 15.54 12.95
C MET A 80 15.38 14.93 13.59
N TYR A 81 15.18 15.10 14.90
CA TYR A 81 13.99 14.64 15.61
C TYR A 81 13.09 15.82 16.01
N GLY A 82 11.77 15.64 15.97
CA GLY A 82 10.78 16.59 16.54
C GLY A 82 10.59 17.92 15.78
N LYS A 83 11.63 18.44 15.10
CA LYS A 83 11.71 19.80 14.54
C LYS A 83 10.68 20.19 13.48
N ARG A 84 9.86 19.25 12.97
CA ARG A 84 8.84 19.58 11.96
C ARG A 84 7.59 18.72 12.09
N LYS A 85 6.43 19.37 11.98
CA LYS A 85 5.14 18.71 11.72
C LYS A 85 5.17 18.21 10.27
N ARG A 86 5.13 16.89 10.06
CA ARG A 86 5.06 16.29 8.72
C ARG A 86 3.77 15.51 8.57
N VAL A 87 3.28 15.52 7.33
CA VAL A 87 1.97 14.98 6.94
C VAL A 87 2.03 13.47 6.63
N ASN A 88 3.21 12.92 6.32
CA ASN A 88 3.39 11.51 5.93
C ASN A 88 4.69 10.92 6.50
N ASN A 89 4.65 9.67 6.95
CA ASN A 89 5.77 8.95 7.57
C ASN A 89 6.84 8.47 6.59
N HIS A 90 6.56 8.43 5.27
CA HIS A 90 7.47 7.85 4.27
C HIS A 90 8.25 8.90 3.43
N PHE A 91 7.97 10.19 3.63
CA PHE A 91 8.63 11.31 2.95
C PHE A 91 9.34 12.22 3.95
N ASN A 92 10.30 11.66 4.69
CA ASN A 92 10.99 12.38 5.77
C ASN A 92 12.33 13.02 5.36
N TYR A 93 12.87 12.66 4.20
CA TYR A 93 14.12 13.22 3.68
C TYR A 93 13.90 14.50 2.88
N ARG A 94 14.78 15.51 3.08
CA ARG A 94 14.86 16.72 2.25
C ARG A 94 16.19 16.74 1.51
N ALA A 95 16.13 16.47 0.22
CA ALA A 95 17.32 16.49 -0.63
C ALA A 95 18.04 17.85 -0.62
N ALA A 96 17.29 18.96 -0.69
CA ALA A 96 17.86 20.32 -0.75
C ALA A 96 18.67 20.73 0.50
N PHE A 97 18.39 20.14 1.66
CA PHE A 97 19.06 20.46 2.93
C PHE A 97 19.86 19.29 3.49
N GLN A 98 19.76 18.12 2.84
CA GLN A 98 20.36 16.87 3.31
C GLN A 98 19.91 16.50 4.72
N GLU A 99 18.62 16.65 5.02
CA GLU A 99 18.07 16.41 6.36
C GLU A 99 17.00 15.32 6.33
N LEU A 100 17.16 14.30 7.17
CA LEU A 100 16.14 13.29 7.46
C LEU A 100 15.42 13.66 8.76
N HIS A 101 14.11 13.90 8.69
CA HIS A 101 13.33 14.34 9.87
C HIS A 101 12.39 13.25 10.36
N LEU A 102 12.61 12.74 11.58
CA LEU A 102 11.74 11.76 12.20
C LEU A 102 10.95 12.35 13.38
N PRO A 103 9.77 11.81 13.71
CA PRO A 103 9.07 12.14 14.95
C PRO A 103 9.92 11.91 16.21
N LYS A 104 9.77 12.74 17.25
CA LYS A 104 10.52 12.66 18.51
C LYS A 104 10.38 11.31 19.22
N TRP A 105 9.19 10.72 19.19
CA TRP A 105 8.94 9.40 19.78
C TRP A 105 9.86 8.29 19.25
N TYR A 106 10.43 8.42 18.03
CA TYR A 106 11.37 7.46 17.46
C TYR A 106 12.78 7.58 18.07
N GLU A 107 13.13 8.73 18.61
CA GLU A 107 14.34 8.92 19.42
C GLU A 107 14.19 8.19 20.76
N GLU A 108 13.01 8.30 21.36
CA GLU A 108 12.70 7.79 22.71
C GLU A 108 12.35 6.30 22.72
N ASN A 109 11.83 5.75 21.62
CA ASN A 109 11.36 4.37 21.55
C ASN A 109 12.15 3.53 20.55
N ASN A 110 12.80 2.48 21.06
CA ASN A 110 13.51 1.53 20.24
C ASN A 110 12.62 0.34 19.84
N SER A 111 11.88 0.45 18.73
CA SER A 111 10.99 -0.60 18.23
C SER A 111 11.40 -1.10 16.85
N VAL A 112 11.09 -2.37 16.55
CA VAL A 112 11.30 -2.97 15.22
C VAL A 112 10.51 -2.20 14.15
N LYS A 113 9.34 -1.65 14.50
CA LYS A 113 8.58 -0.75 13.62
C LYS A 113 9.38 0.50 13.24
N GLY A 114 10.13 1.07 14.18
CA GLY A 114 11.03 2.20 13.92
C GLY A 114 12.23 1.82 13.09
N THR A 115 12.83 0.65 13.32
CA THR A 115 13.87 0.08 12.45
C THR A 115 13.39 -0.04 11.00
N MET A 116 12.19 -0.61 10.78
CA MET A 116 11.59 -0.70 9.45
C MET A 116 11.39 0.68 8.80
N LEU A 117 10.88 1.66 9.57
CA LEU A 117 10.68 3.01 9.05
C LEU A 117 12.00 3.70 8.70
N MET A 118 13.03 3.52 9.52
CA MET A 118 14.37 4.06 9.27
C MET A 118 14.92 3.49 7.97
N LEU A 119 14.82 2.17 7.78
CA LEU A 119 15.25 1.51 6.54
C LEU A 119 14.49 1.98 5.30
N TYR A 120 13.16 2.17 5.41
CA TYR A 120 12.35 2.77 4.35
C TYR A 120 12.80 4.19 3.98
N ASN A 121 13.12 5.02 4.97
CA ASN A 121 13.58 6.38 4.71
C ASN A 121 15.01 6.41 4.19
N PHE A 122 15.88 5.53 4.68
CA PHE A 122 17.26 5.43 4.21
C PHE A 122 17.33 4.94 2.76
N THR A 123 16.54 3.95 2.39
CA THR A 123 16.42 3.51 0.99
C THR A 123 15.89 4.62 0.07
N ASN A 124 15.01 5.49 0.55
CA ASN A 124 14.58 6.68 -0.20
C ASN A 124 15.74 7.68 -0.42
N ILE A 125 16.63 7.86 0.58
CA ILE A 125 17.84 8.68 0.44
C ILE A 125 18.73 8.11 -0.67
N LEU A 126 18.97 6.80 -0.65
CA LEU A 126 19.78 6.11 -1.66
C LEU A 126 19.18 6.29 -3.05
N ASP A 127 17.88 6.03 -3.21
CA ASP A 127 17.20 6.15 -4.51
C ASP A 127 17.32 7.57 -5.09
N ILE A 128 17.16 8.60 -4.24
CA ILE A 128 17.29 10.01 -4.65
C ILE A 128 18.72 10.36 -5.04
N ARG A 129 19.72 9.92 -4.25
CA ARG A 129 21.14 10.24 -4.49
C ARG A 129 21.69 9.53 -5.72
N GLU A 130 21.31 8.28 -5.93
CA GLU A 130 21.71 7.47 -7.09
C GLU A 130 20.97 7.87 -8.38
N GLN A 131 20.04 8.85 -8.31
CA GLN A 131 19.08 9.17 -9.37
C GLN A 131 18.35 7.93 -9.92
N SER A 132 18.28 6.88 -9.09
CA SER A 132 17.63 5.65 -9.47
C SER A 132 16.12 5.84 -9.32
N THR A 133 15.36 5.11 -10.12
CA THR A 133 13.91 5.22 -10.12
C THR A 133 13.31 4.95 -8.74
N ASN A 134 12.80 6.01 -8.10
CA ASN A 134 12.36 6.01 -6.71
C ASN A 134 11.23 4.98 -6.45
N PHE A 135 11.46 4.10 -5.48
CA PHE A 135 10.46 3.12 -5.01
C PHE A 135 9.11 3.78 -4.70
N TRP A 136 9.09 4.92 -3.99
CA TRP A 136 7.88 5.63 -3.57
C TRP A 136 7.10 6.21 -4.74
N SER A 137 7.78 6.78 -5.73
CA SER A 137 7.11 7.31 -6.91
C SER A 137 6.40 6.18 -7.67
N ARG A 138 7.07 5.03 -7.85
CA ARG A 138 6.50 3.87 -8.53
C ARG A 138 5.40 3.19 -7.71
N SER A 139 5.56 3.14 -6.40
CA SER A 139 4.58 2.53 -5.51
C SER A 139 3.27 3.29 -5.51
N ILE A 140 3.28 4.63 -5.62
CA ILE A 140 2.06 5.45 -5.77
C ILE A 140 1.25 5.02 -7.01
N TYR A 141 1.88 4.85 -8.17
CA TYR A 141 1.17 4.43 -9.38
C TYR A 141 0.53 3.03 -9.23
N CYS A 142 1.19 2.12 -8.53
CA CYS A 142 0.60 0.81 -8.21
C CYS A 142 -0.67 0.98 -7.36
N HIS A 143 -0.63 1.79 -6.32
CA HIS A 143 -1.81 2.05 -5.46
C HIS A 143 -2.96 2.69 -6.24
N ILE A 144 -2.66 3.67 -7.11
CA ILE A 144 -3.67 4.32 -7.94
C ILE A 144 -4.33 3.32 -8.88
N LEU A 145 -3.55 2.53 -9.62
CA LEU A 145 -4.08 1.51 -10.54
C LEU A 145 -4.92 0.47 -9.81
N ALA A 146 -4.44 -0.03 -8.66
CA ALA A 146 -5.21 -1.00 -7.88
C ALA A 146 -6.48 -0.38 -7.29
N ALA A 147 -6.45 0.89 -6.89
CA ALA A 147 -7.62 1.57 -6.31
C ALA A 147 -8.70 1.79 -7.38
N PHE A 148 -8.30 2.23 -8.59
CA PHE A 148 -9.21 2.30 -9.73
C PHE A 148 -9.75 0.92 -10.11
N GLY A 149 -8.92 -0.12 -10.11
CA GLY A 149 -9.35 -1.48 -10.40
C GLY A 149 -10.37 -2.02 -9.38
N ILE A 150 -10.13 -1.80 -8.09
CA ILE A 150 -11.09 -2.12 -7.02
C ILE A 150 -12.39 -1.33 -7.23
N GLY A 151 -12.30 -0.01 -7.45
CA GLY A 151 -13.47 0.83 -7.68
C GLY A 151 -14.30 0.36 -8.88
N ALA A 152 -13.64 0.05 -10.00
CA ALA A 152 -14.28 -0.48 -11.21
C ALA A 152 -15.02 -1.79 -10.91
N ASN A 153 -14.39 -2.74 -10.23
CA ASN A 153 -15.02 -4.03 -9.91
C ASN A 153 -16.20 -3.89 -8.93
N LEU A 154 -16.05 -3.05 -7.90
CA LEU A 154 -17.11 -2.80 -6.92
C LEU A 154 -18.31 -2.10 -7.55
N VAL A 155 -18.07 -1.01 -8.29
CA VAL A 155 -19.13 -0.23 -8.95
C VAL A 155 -19.82 -1.06 -10.03
N SER A 156 -19.08 -1.82 -10.84
CA SER A 156 -19.67 -2.65 -11.90
C SER A 156 -20.72 -3.62 -11.36
N TYR A 157 -20.40 -4.36 -10.29
CA TYR A 157 -21.36 -5.32 -9.71
C TYR A 157 -22.51 -4.64 -8.96
N LEU A 158 -22.23 -3.57 -8.20
CA LEU A 158 -23.29 -2.84 -7.48
C LEU A 158 -24.27 -2.18 -8.46
N SER A 159 -23.78 -1.59 -9.55
CA SER A 159 -24.62 -1.02 -10.59
C SER A 159 -25.43 -2.08 -11.32
N PHE A 160 -24.84 -3.24 -11.62
CA PHE A 160 -25.57 -4.38 -12.20
C PHE A 160 -26.73 -4.85 -11.30
N ARG A 161 -26.54 -4.80 -9.97
CA ARG A 161 -27.50 -5.34 -9.00
C ARG A 161 -28.61 -4.36 -8.60
N PHE A 162 -28.28 -3.06 -8.50
CA PHE A 162 -29.16 -2.08 -7.85
C PHE A 162 -29.65 -0.96 -8.76
N CYS A 163 -29.05 -0.76 -9.94
CA CYS A 163 -29.54 0.26 -10.87
C CYS A 163 -30.66 -0.31 -11.75
N ASN A 164 -31.87 0.23 -11.64
CA ASN A 164 -32.97 -0.10 -12.55
C ASN A 164 -32.87 0.77 -13.81
N LEU A 165 -32.43 0.15 -14.90
CA LEU A 165 -32.17 0.80 -16.19
C LEU A 165 -32.90 -0.08 -17.21
N GLY A 166 -34.03 0.37 -17.75
CA GLY A 166 -35.04 -0.44 -18.46
C GLY A 166 -34.53 -1.44 -19.52
N ALA A 167 -35.39 -2.33 -20.01
CA ALA A 167 -35.02 -3.59 -20.70
C ALA A 167 -34.01 -3.46 -21.88
N LEU A 168 -34.17 -2.50 -22.80
CA LEU A 168 -33.25 -2.31 -23.93
C LEU A 168 -31.94 -1.64 -23.51
N SER A 169 -31.97 -0.76 -22.51
CA SER A 169 -30.76 -0.21 -21.89
C SER A 169 -30.01 -1.25 -21.06
N ALA A 170 -30.70 -2.23 -20.48
CA ALA A 170 -30.12 -3.26 -19.62
C ALA A 170 -29.08 -4.12 -20.36
N MET A 171 -29.34 -4.54 -21.61
CA MET A 171 -28.43 -5.41 -22.36
C MET A 171 -27.13 -4.72 -22.79
N ASN A 172 -27.18 -3.50 -23.33
CA ASN A 172 -25.95 -2.79 -23.70
C ASN A 172 -25.14 -2.39 -22.45
N LEU A 173 -25.82 -2.12 -21.37
CA LEU A 173 -25.20 -1.72 -20.12
C LEU A 173 -24.60 -2.91 -19.34
N SER A 174 -25.18 -4.11 -19.47
CA SER A 174 -24.61 -5.33 -18.90
C SER A 174 -23.25 -5.67 -19.53
N TRP A 175 -23.10 -5.47 -20.85
CA TRP A 175 -21.80 -5.54 -21.54
C TRP A 175 -20.81 -4.48 -21.07
N PHE A 176 -21.28 -3.24 -20.86
CA PHE A 176 -20.45 -2.16 -20.32
C PHE A 176 -19.92 -2.48 -18.92
N PHE A 177 -20.78 -2.93 -18.00
CA PHE A 177 -20.36 -3.31 -16.65
C PHE A 177 -19.44 -4.52 -16.63
N MET A 178 -19.67 -5.51 -17.50
CA MET A 178 -18.76 -6.64 -17.64
C MET A 178 -17.38 -6.18 -18.16
N ALA A 179 -17.35 -5.32 -19.18
CA ALA A 179 -16.09 -4.77 -19.70
C ALA A 179 -15.36 -3.96 -18.63
N LEU A 180 -16.08 -3.18 -17.83
CA LEU A 180 -15.53 -2.43 -16.70
C LEU A 180 -14.97 -3.36 -15.60
N ALA A 181 -15.65 -4.46 -15.29
CA ALA A 181 -15.20 -5.48 -14.34
C ALA A 181 -13.95 -6.24 -14.84
N LEU A 182 -13.87 -6.54 -16.14
CA LEU A 182 -12.69 -7.15 -16.75
C LEU A 182 -11.50 -6.17 -16.73
N ALA A 183 -11.73 -4.92 -17.13
CA ALA A 183 -10.72 -3.87 -17.08
C ALA A 183 -10.23 -3.62 -15.64
N GLY A 184 -11.15 -3.59 -14.67
CA GLY A 184 -10.82 -3.45 -13.26
C GLY A 184 -9.96 -4.60 -12.74
N THR A 185 -10.31 -5.84 -13.09
CA THR A 185 -9.53 -7.04 -12.74
C THR A 185 -8.12 -7.00 -13.36
N ILE A 186 -8.01 -6.62 -14.64
CA ILE A 186 -6.70 -6.45 -15.31
C ILE A 186 -5.87 -5.37 -14.61
N MET A 187 -6.47 -4.24 -14.24
CA MET A 187 -5.78 -3.16 -13.51
C MET A 187 -5.24 -3.64 -12.16
N ILE A 188 -6.02 -4.42 -11.40
CA ILE A 188 -5.58 -5.02 -10.13
C ILE A 188 -4.40 -5.95 -10.37
N ILE A 189 -4.49 -6.88 -11.33
CA ILE A 189 -3.43 -7.85 -11.63
C ILE A 189 -2.16 -7.15 -12.10
N ALA A 190 -2.27 -6.18 -13.01
CA ALA A 190 -1.14 -5.41 -13.52
C ALA A 190 -0.46 -4.61 -12.40
N SER A 191 -1.24 -3.95 -11.54
CA SER A 191 -0.73 -3.27 -10.36
C SER A 191 -0.02 -4.24 -9.41
N TRP A 192 -0.60 -5.41 -9.17
CA TRP A 192 -0.04 -6.41 -8.28
C TRP A 192 1.28 -6.97 -8.81
N ALA A 193 1.36 -7.31 -10.10
CA ALA A 193 2.60 -7.75 -10.74
C ALA A 193 3.68 -6.66 -10.67
N TRP A 194 3.31 -5.40 -10.91
CA TRP A 194 4.25 -4.28 -10.81
C TRP A 194 4.69 -4.07 -9.36
N TRP A 195 3.78 -4.16 -8.40
CA TRP A 195 4.04 -4.08 -6.97
C TRP A 195 5.11 -5.09 -6.54
N LEU A 196 4.92 -6.37 -6.87
CA LEU A 196 5.87 -7.44 -6.56
C LEU A 196 7.25 -7.12 -7.15
N LYS A 197 7.31 -6.62 -8.39
CA LYS A 197 8.56 -6.26 -9.06
C LYS A 197 9.31 -5.13 -8.35
N ILE A 198 8.62 -4.06 -7.93
CA ILE A 198 9.27 -2.93 -7.23
C ILE A 198 9.69 -3.31 -5.81
N PHE A 199 8.86 -4.09 -5.11
CA PHE A 199 9.12 -4.47 -3.73
C PHE A 199 10.24 -5.50 -3.61
N ASN A 200 10.34 -6.44 -4.57
CA ASN A 200 11.47 -7.37 -4.61
C ASN A 200 12.81 -6.66 -4.82
N LYS A 201 12.84 -5.59 -5.62
CA LYS A 201 14.03 -4.74 -5.75
C LYS A 201 14.37 -4.04 -4.44
N LEU A 202 13.36 -3.49 -3.75
CA LEU A 202 13.54 -2.89 -2.43
C LEU A 202 14.08 -3.90 -1.41
N ILE A 203 13.51 -5.10 -1.35
CA ILE A 203 13.95 -6.16 -0.43
C ILE A 203 15.41 -6.54 -0.66
N LYS A 204 15.85 -6.64 -1.92
CA LYS A 204 17.26 -6.91 -2.24
C LYS A 204 18.17 -5.78 -1.73
N LYS A 205 17.84 -4.52 -2.02
CA LYS A 205 18.59 -3.37 -1.49
C LYS A 205 18.62 -3.37 0.04
N LEU A 206 17.49 -3.65 0.69
CA LEU A 206 17.39 -3.74 2.14
C LEU A 206 18.28 -4.84 2.71
N ASP A 207 18.30 -6.00 2.07
CA ASP A 207 19.15 -7.11 2.49
C ASP A 207 20.64 -6.71 2.45
N GLU A 208 21.09 -6.12 1.34
CA GLU A 208 22.46 -5.65 1.16
C GLU A 208 22.89 -4.62 2.22
N ILE A 209 22.03 -3.64 2.51
CA ILE A 209 22.37 -2.58 3.48
C ILE A 209 22.27 -3.06 4.92
N THR A 210 21.43 -4.05 5.23
CA THR A 210 21.24 -4.55 6.61
C THR A 210 22.31 -5.56 7.03
N VAL A 211 22.97 -6.24 6.09
CA VAL A 211 24.12 -7.12 6.39
C VAL A 211 25.20 -6.33 7.15
N GLY A 212 25.55 -6.81 8.34
CA GLY A 212 26.56 -6.22 9.22
C GLY A 212 26.10 -4.99 10.02
N ASN A 213 24.90 -4.47 9.78
CA ASN A 213 24.35 -3.31 10.50
C ASN A 213 23.21 -3.66 11.48
N LEU A 214 22.65 -4.87 11.35
CA LEU A 214 21.64 -5.41 12.27
C LEU A 214 22.04 -6.83 12.71
N PRO A 215 21.72 -7.23 13.94
CA PRO A 215 21.82 -8.64 14.36
C PRO A 215 21.00 -9.55 13.44
N ASP A 216 21.51 -10.74 13.12
CA ASP A 216 20.90 -11.64 12.13
C ASP A 216 19.44 -11.99 12.44
N GLU A 217 19.12 -12.22 13.72
CA GLU A 217 17.74 -12.48 14.14
C GLU A 217 16.80 -11.31 13.85
N GLU A 218 17.25 -10.08 14.10
CA GLU A 218 16.47 -8.88 13.84
C GLU A 218 16.35 -8.61 12.35
N ARG A 219 17.46 -8.74 11.60
CA ARG A 219 17.49 -8.64 10.13
C ARG A 219 16.49 -9.60 9.49
N ASN A 220 16.53 -10.88 9.87
CA ASN A 220 15.62 -11.90 9.33
C ASN A 220 14.15 -11.57 9.60
N GLN A 221 13.84 -11.05 10.79
CA GLN A 221 12.49 -10.63 11.14
C GLN A 221 12.03 -9.42 10.34
N VAL A 222 12.87 -8.39 10.26
CA VAL A 222 12.61 -7.18 9.49
C VAL A 222 12.36 -7.53 8.02
N LEU A 223 13.26 -8.31 7.39
CA LEU A 223 13.10 -8.75 6.01
C LEU A 223 11.86 -9.62 5.80
N LYS A 224 11.47 -10.45 6.78
CA LYS A 224 10.21 -11.20 6.74
C LYS A 224 9.00 -10.27 6.72
N MET A 225 9.01 -9.17 7.48
CA MET A 225 7.92 -8.19 7.45
C MET A 225 7.86 -7.46 6.11
N PHE A 226 9.00 -7.06 5.54
CA PHE A 226 9.05 -6.48 4.20
C PHE A 226 8.55 -7.45 3.11
N LYS A 227 8.95 -8.74 3.17
CA LYS A 227 8.43 -9.79 2.28
C LYS A 227 6.93 -9.97 2.40
N LEU A 228 6.38 -9.85 3.62
CA LEU A 228 4.94 -9.92 3.84
C LEU A 228 4.22 -8.71 3.22
N GLN A 229 4.78 -7.50 3.35
CA GLN A 229 4.25 -6.30 2.68
C GLN A 229 4.37 -6.39 1.15
N ALA A 230 5.41 -7.02 0.61
CA ALA A 230 5.54 -7.24 -0.83
C ALA A 230 4.39 -8.06 -1.44
N ALA A 231 3.70 -8.88 -0.64
CA ALA A 231 2.76 -9.86 -1.15
C ALA A 231 1.54 -9.28 -1.86
N ILE A 232 1.12 -8.04 -1.55
CA ILE A 232 -0.04 -7.39 -2.17
C ILE A 232 0.07 -5.86 -2.12
N PRO A 233 -0.50 -5.11 -3.09
CA PRO A 233 -0.63 -3.65 -2.99
C PRO A 233 -1.39 -3.22 -1.72
N PHE A 234 -1.31 -1.94 -1.34
CA PHE A 234 -1.96 -1.36 -0.15
C PHE A 234 -1.38 -1.78 1.22
N THR A 235 -0.31 -2.55 1.26
CA THR A 235 0.38 -2.94 2.52
C THR A 235 1.39 -1.91 3.02
N VAL A 236 1.71 -0.92 2.18
CA VAL A 236 2.51 0.23 2.58
C VAL A 236 1.68 1.46 2.41
N ASN A 237 1.63 2.20 3.49
CA ASN A 237 0.72 3.31 3.61
C ASN A 237 1.38 4.59 3.13
N THR A 238 1.13 4.94 1.87
CA THR A 238 1.63 6.17 1.26
C THR A 238 0.78 7.39 1.58
N SER A 239 -0.31 7.27 2.36
CA SER A 239 -1.35 8.32 2.44
C SER A 239 -1.83 8.69 3.85
N ILE A 240 -1.60 7.89 4.90
CA ILE A 240 -2.15 8.21 6.24
C ILE A 240 -1.40 9.37 6.87
N ILE A 241 -2.21 10.39 7.16
CA ILE A 241 -1.95 11.51 8.03
C ILE A 241 -2.18 11.02 9.46
N ILE A 242 -1.14 11.01 10.29
CA ILE A 242 -1.34 10.86 11.74
C ILE A 242 -1.38 12.28 12.32
N PRO A 243 -2.56 12.83 12.64
CA PRO A 243 -2.62 14.09 13.36
C PRO A 243 -1.92 13.91 14.70
N ARG A 244 -0.89 14.72 14.97
CA ARG A 244 -0.21 14.72 16.26
C ARG A 244 -1.11 15.43 17.28
N LYS A 245 -1.20 14.88 18.51
CA LYS A 245 -1.43 15.73 19.68
C LYS A 245 -0.25 16.69 19.76
N ILE A 246 -0.56 17.98 19.82
CA ILE A 246 0.43 19.00 20.16
C ILE A 246 0.60 18.82 21.66
N ASP A 247 1.66 18.15 22.07
CA ASP A 247 2.15 18.39 23.41
C ASP A 247 2.77 19.79 23.33
N GLU A 248 2.21 20.71 24.11
CA GLU A 248 2.73 22.07 24.29
C GLU A 248 4.15 21.95 24.85
N GLU A 249 5.15 21.87 23.98
CA GLU A 249 6.53 22.08 24.38
C GLU A 249 6.69 23.58 24.67
N GLN A 250 6.88 23.85 25.95
CA GLN A 250 7.34 25.09 26.56
C GLN A 250 8.29 25.85 25.63
N GLU A 251 7.91 27.11 25.37
CA GLU A 251 8.81 28.12 24.82
C GLU A 251 9.90 28.40 25.86
N ASP A 252 11.14 28.02 25.54
CA ASP A 252 12.37 28.63 26.04
C ASP A 252 13.22 29.10 24.85
#